data_AF-A0AAE6JG68-F1
#
_entry.id   AF-A0AAE6JG68-F1
#
_cell.length_a   1.000
_cell.length_b   1.000
_cell.length_c   1.000
_cell.angle_alpha   90.00
_cell.angle_beta   90.00
_cell.angle_gamma   90.00
#
_symmetry.space_group_name_H-M   'P 1'
#
loop_
_entity.id
_entity.type
_entity.pdbx_description
1 polymer ?
#
loop_
_entity_poly.entity_id
_entity_poly.type
_entity_poly.pdbx_seq_one_letter_code
_entity_poly.pdbx_strand_id
1 'polypeptide(L)'
;MIRQQYNLQDLPMADLERIGLAKKGQLSLDEDDLNAMLSGRRTDMLRLENLQADGIHIPALDAKLSLRPNAEGKLDLLVHPIYKDIEPPYYLTAEEAEQLEKGEKVNIDKVIVDKDGKAKEVLVEFDRDTNEFIITDTEQILAPEEINGLPLTPQQKEKYRKGQEVETDDGTTIQYSAKDKHGVRSDRLALIASVLIDGGVSYILFKGLNALFNKPQKKEPGTNYHKAIEKLKAEGIKVDQQNTPDNDADEERAETVSR
;
A
#
# COMPACT_ATOMS: atom_id res chain seq x y z
N MET A 1 0.32 -18.36 -2.44
CA MET A 1 -0.33 -17.25 -3.14
C MET A 1 -0.97 -16.42 -2.05
N ILE A 2 -0.49 -15.19 -1.85
CA ILE A 2 -1.16 -14.19 -0.99
C ILE A 2 -2.64 -14.19 -1.34
N ARG A 3 -3.55 -14.12 -0.37
CA ARG A 3 -4.89 -13.62 -0.66
C ARG A 3 -4.79 -12.14 -0.94
N GLN A 4 -4.45 -11.90 -2.20
CA GLN A 4 -4.99 -10.82 -2.96
C GLN A 4 -6.50 -10.77 -2.67
N GLN A 5 -7.00 -9.59 -2.32
CA GLN A 5 -8.44 -9.37 -2.18
C GLN A 5 -9.17 -9.78 -3.47
N TYR A 6 -8.46 -9.73 -4.59
CA TYR A 6 -8.94 -10.00 -5.94
C TYR A 6 -8.06 -11.02 -6.66
N ASN A 7 -8.62 -11.84 -7.55
CA ASN A 7 -7.80 -12.77 -8.32
C ASN A 7 -7.25 -12.09 -9.59
N LEU A 8 -6.05 -12.47 -10.01
CA LEU A 8 -5.44 -12.00 -11.27
C LEU A 8 -6.36 -12.17 -12.49
N GLN A 9 -7.12 -13.26 -12.52
CA GLN A 9 -8.06 -13.59 -13.60
C GLN A 9 -9.33 -12.71 -13.63
N ASP A 10 -9.62 -11.99 -12.54
CA ASP A 10 -10.76 -11.09 -12.42
C ASP A 10 -10.39 -9.65 -12.82
N LEU A 11 -9.14 -9.39 -13.20
CA LEU A 11 -8.69 -8.06 -13.61
C LEU A 11 -9.49 -7.53 -14.80
N PRO A 12 -9.84 -6.23 -14.82
CA PRO A 12 -10.52 -5.61 -15.94
C PRO A 12 -9.55 -5.39 -17.11
N MET A 13 -9.19 -6.49 -17.79
CA MET A 13 -8.16 -6.49 -18.84
C MET A 13 -8.47 -5.51 -19.97
N ALA A 14 -9.75 -5.35 -20.34
CA ALA A 14 -10.16 -4.39 -21.37
C ALA A 14 -9.84 -2.94 -20.98
N ASP A 15 -9.97 -2.58 -19.69
CA ASP A 15 -9.66 -1.24 -19.21
C ASP A 15 -8.16 -1.03 -19.08
N LEU A 16 -7.43 -2.04 -18.61
CA LEU A 16 -5.96 -2.03 -18.58
C LEU A 16 -5.36 -1.88 -20.00
N GLU A 17 -5.93 -2.53 -21.01
CA GLU A 17 -5.52 -2.37 -22.41
C GLU A 17 -5.81 -0.96 -22.93
N ARG A 18 -6.95 -0.36 -22.57
CA ARG A 18 -7.32 1.02 -22.95
C ARG A 18 -6.36 2.08 -22.42
N ILE A 19 -5.74 1.82 -21.26
CA ILE A 19 -4.78 2.74 -20.65
C ILE A 19 -3.32 2.36 -20.90
N GLY A 20 -3.06 1.41 -21.80
CA GLY A 20 -1.71 1.01 -22.21
C GLY A 20 -0.96 0.14 -21.20
N LEU A 21 -1.62 -0.34 -20.14
CA LEU A 21 -1.04 -1.21 -19.11
C LEU A 21 -1.25 -2.70 -19.40
N ALA A 22 -1.88 -3.04 -20.52
CA ALA A 22 -1.93 -4.39 -21.02
C ALA A 22 -1.87 -4.41 -22.55
N LYS A 23 -1.38 -5.51 -23.12
CA LYS A 23 -1.39 -5.75 -24.56
C LYS A 23 -1.52 -7.23 -24.85
N LYS A 24 -2.56 -7.62 -25.61
CA LYS A 24 -2.81 -9.03 -26.00
C LYS A 24 -2.89 -9.95 -24.77
N GLY A 25 -3.53 -9.46 -23.70
CA GLY A 25 -3.66 -10.19 -22.44
C GLY A 25 -2.41 -10.24 -21.56
N GLN A 26 -1.30 -9.59 -21.95
CA GLN A 26 -0.10 -9.48 -21.12
C GLN A 26 -0.10 -8.13 -20.39
N LEU A 27 0.05 -8.15 -19.06
CA LEU A 27 0.18 -6.95 -18.24
C LEU A 27 1.55 -6.28 -18.44
N SER A 28 1.55 -4.96 -18.36
CA SER A 28 2.73 -4.09 -18.37
C SER A 28 2.79 -3.28 -17.07
N LEU A 29 2.67 -3.99 -15.94
CA LEU A 29 2.81 -3.47 -14.59
C LEU A 29 3.96 -4.22 -13.92
N ASP A 30 4.69 -3.54 -13.03
CA ASP A 30 5.61 -4.25 -12.16
C ASP A 30 4.86 -5.10 -11.13
N GLU A 31 5.59 -5.99 -10.48
CA GLU A 31 5.02 -6.95 -9.53
C GLU A 31 4.45 -6.27 -8.28
N ASP A 32 5.06 -5.17 -7.82
CA ASP A 32 4.62 -4.47 -6.61
C ASP A 32 3.30 -3.73 -6.85
N ASP A 33 3.18 -3.02 -7.97
CA ASP A 33 1.95 -2.32 -8.36
C ASP A 33 0.81 -3.29 -8.63
N LEU A 34 1.10 -4.41 -9.32
CA LEU A 34 0.13 -5.47 -9.51
C LEU A 34 -0.35 -6.05 -8.17
N ASN A 35 0.58 -6.35 -7.26
CA ASN A 35 0.26 -6.86 -5.93
C ASN A 35 -0.50 -5.85 -5.08
N ALA A 36 -0.20 -4.55 -5.19
CA ALA A 36 -0.94 -3.48 -4.54
C ALA A 36 -2.39 -3.47 -5.02
N MET A 37 -2.62 -3.42 -6.33
CA MET A 37 -3.97 -3.44 -6.91
C MET A 37 -4.75 -4.68 -6.49
N LEU A 38 -4.13 -5.86 -6.59
CA LEU A 38 -4.77 -7.14 -6.24
C LEU A 38 -5.07 -7.25 -4.74
N SER A 39 -4.37 -6.48 -3.90
CA SER A 39 -4.64 -6.36 -2.47
C SER A 39 -5.64 -5.23 -2.13
N GLY A 40 -6.26 -4.60 -3.12
CA GLY A 40 -7.19 -3.47 -2.89
C GLY A 40 -6.51 -2.14 -2.60
N ARG A 41 -5.19 -2.05 -2.76
CA ARG A 41 -4.40 -0.85 -2.52
C ARG A 41 -4.18 -0.06 -3.80
N ARG A 42 -3.66 1.16 -3.64
CA ARG A 42 -3.21 2.00 -4.74
C ARG A 42 -1.80 1.61 -5.20
N THR A 43 -1.53 1.72 -6.49
CA THR A 43 -0.17 1.66 -7.06
C THR A 43 0.67 2.87 -6.64
N ASP A 44 1.96 2.84 -6.96
CA ASP A 44 2.74 4.07 -7.11
C ASP A 44 2.23 4.89 -8.30
N MET A 45 2.79 6.10 -8.48
CA MET A 45 2.43 6.97 -9.60
C MET A 45 2.87 6.34 -10.93
N LEU A 46 1.90 6.08 -11.81
CA LEU A 46 2.12 5.50 -13.12
C LEU A 46 1.92 6.55 -14.20
N ARG A 47 2.80 6.52 -15.21
CA ARG A 47 2.62 7.31 -16.43
C ARG A 47 1.82 6.50 -17.44
N LEU A 48 0.56 6.86 -17.60
CA LEU A 48 -0.33 6.27 -18.60
C LEU A 48 -0.17 7.01 -19.92
N GLU A 49 -0.04 6.31 -21.04
CA GLU A 49 0.24 6.92 -22.35
C GLU A 49 -0.83 6.58 -23.39
N ASN A 50 -1.05 7.52 -24.31
CA ASN A 50 -1.96 7.37 -25.47
C ASN A 50 -3.39 6.98 -25.10
N LEU A 51 -3.91 7.58 -24.02
CA LEU A 51 -5.27 7.32 -23.55
C LEU A 51 -6.31 7.81 -24.56
N GLN A 52 -7.29 6.96 -24.83
CA GLN A 52 -8.39 7.27 -25.75
C GLN A 52 -9.73 6.96 -25.07
N ALA A 53 -10.54 7.99 -24.87
CA ALA A 53 -11.90 7.86 -24.34
C ALA A 53 -12.81 8.89 -25.02
N ASP A 54 -13.96 8.44 -25.54
CA ASP A 54 -15.02 9.30 -26.10
C ASP A 54 -14.55 10.37 -27.11
N GLY A 55 -13.58 10.02 -27.95
CA GLY A 55 -13.01 10.92 -28.96
C GLY A 55 -11.99 11.93 -28.42
N ILE A 56 -11.70 11.90 -27.11
CA ILE A 56 -10.64 12.66 -26.47
C ILE A 56 -9.37 11.81 -26.47
N HIS A 57 -8.29 12.38 -26.99
CA HIS A 57 -6.96 11.80 -26.91
C HIS A 57 -6.16 12.54 -25.84
N ILE A 58 -5.70 11.82 -24.82
CA ILE A 58 -4.81 12.33 -23.78
C ILE A 58 -3.45 11.68 -24.01
N PRO A 59 -2.42 12.43 -24.46
CA PRO A 59 -1.12 11.85 -24.80
C PRO A 59 -0.45 11.14 -23.62
N ALA A 60 -0.54 11.71 -22.43
CA ALA A 60 -0.09 11.10 -21.20
C ALA A 60 -0.86 11.63 -20.00
N LEU A 61 -1.00 10.80 -18.96
CA LEU A 61 -1.57 11.15 -17.66
C LEU A 61 -0.79 10.42 -16.57
N ASP A 62 -0.29 11.17 -15.60
CA ASP A 62 0.27 10.59 -14.39
C ASP A 62 -0.88 10.33 -13.40
N ALA A 63 -1.05 9.08 -12.98
CA ALA A 63 -2.11 8.68 -12.06
C ALA A 63 -1.69 7.47 -11.21
N LYS A 64 -2.27 7.34 -10.01
CA LYS A 64 -2.28 6.08 -9.27
C LYS A 64 -3.50 5.26 -9.67
N LEU A 65 -3.42 3.94 -9.55
CA LEU A 65 -4.50 3.02 -9.90
C LEU A 65 -4.95 2.20 -8.70
N SER A 66 -6.23 1.84 -8.65
CA SER A 66 -6.73 0.85 -7.68
C SER A 66 -7.88 0.04 -8.28
N LEU A 67 -8.27 -1.04 -7.59
CA LEU A 67 -9.40 -1.87 -7.96
C LEU A 67 -10.50 -1.82 -6.90
N ARG A 68 -11.76 -1.84 -7.33
CA ARG A 68 -12.92 -1.94 -6.44
C ARG A 68 -14.00 -2.84 -7.06
N PRO A 69 -14.64 -3.73 -6.28
CA PRO A 69 -15.82 -4.45 -6.73
C PRO A 69 -16.98 -3.48 -7.01
N ASN A 70 -17.64 -3.67 -8.13
CA ASN A 70 -18.90 -3.00 -8.44
C ASN A 70 -20.10 -3.79 -7.91
N ALA A 71 -21.32 -3.29 -8.15
CA ALA A 71 -22.56 -3.91 -7.68
C ALA A 71 -22.80 -5.33 -8.22
N GLU A 72 -22.16 -5.70 -9.33
CA GLU A 72 -22.21 -7.05 -9.92
C GLU A 72 -21.09 -7.97 -9.39
N GLY A 73 -20.21 -7.46 -8.53
CA GLY A 73 -19.05 -8.18 -8.01
C GLY A 73 -17.86 -8.26 -8.97
N LYS A 74 -17.91 -7.56 -10.11
CA LYS A 74 -16.76 -7.42 -11.03
C LYS A 74 -15.86 -6.29 -10.56
N LEU A 75 -14.58 -6.33 -10.93
CA LEU A 75 -13.62 -5.29 -10.57
C LEU A 75 -13.69 -4.13 -11.56
N ASP A 76 -13.91 -2.94 -11.02
CA ASP A 76 -13.69 -1.69 -11.74
C ASP A 76 -12.25 -1.23 -11.51
N LEU A 77 -11.62 -0.73 -12.58
CA LEU A 77 -10.37 0.00 -12.52
C LEU A 77 -10.64 1.47 -12.19
N LEU A 78 -10.07 1.96 -11.08
CA LEU A 78 -10.12 3.36 -10.71
C LEU A 78 -8.81 4.04 -11.08
N VAL A 79 -8.91 5.20 -11.72
CA VAL A 79 -7.80 6.08 -12.06
C VAL A 79 -7.84 7.28 -11.12
N HIS A 80 -6.76 7.49 -10.37
CA HIS A 80 -6.58 8.59 -9.43
C HIS A 80 -5.57 9.57 -10.02
N PRO A 81 -6.01 10.55 -10.85
CA PRO A 81 -5.12 11.55 -11.40
C PRO A 81 -4.65 12.53 -10.32
N ILE A 82 -3.72 13.41 -10.68
CA ILE A 82 -3.38 14.56 -9.84
C ILE A 82 -4.52 15.59 -9.91
N TYR A 83 -5.35 15.63 -8.86
CA TYR A 83 -6.47 16.55 -8.78
C TYR A 83 -5.99 18.00 -8.58
N LYS A 84 -6.66 18.93 -9.26
CA LYS A 84 -6.38 20.37 -9.15
C LYS A 84 -6.99 20.96 -7.88
N ASP A 85 -8.23 20.58 -7.61
CA ASP A 85 -9.01 21.08 -6.49
C ASP A 85 -9.09 19.98 -5.43
N ILE A 86 -8.78 20.33 -4.18
CA ILE A 86 -8.83 19.43 -3.04
C ILE A 86 -10.24 19.46 -2.46
N GLU A 87 -10.86 18.29 -2.29
CA GLU A 87 -12.20 18.15 -1.72
C GLU A 87 -12.14 17.39 -0.38
N PRO A 88 -12.09 18.09 0.77
CA PRO A 88 -12.13 17.43 2.07
C PRO A 88 -13.47 16.72 2.33
N PRO A 89 -13.47 15.54 2.97
CA PRO A 89 -14.70 14.88 3.38
C PRO A 89 -15.53 15.78 4.31
N TYR A 90 -16.85 15.84 4.10
CA TYR A 90 -17.76 16.75 4.82
C TYR A 90 -17.76 16.60 6.35
N TYR A 91 -17.30 15.45 6.86
CA TYR A 91 -17.22 15.15 8.29
C TYR A 91 -15.87 15.56 8.92
N LEU A 92 -14.90 16.01 8.13
CA LEU A 92 -13.72 16.68 8.65
C LEU A 92 -14.03 18.15 8.92
N THR A 93 -13.52 18.66 10.03
CA THR A 93 -13.42 20.11 10.24
C THR A 93 -12.35 20.70 9.32
N ALA A 94 -12.41 22.01 9.08
CA ALA A 94 -11.39 22.71 8.28
C ALA A 94 -9.97 22.54 8.87
N GLU A 95 -9.83 22.57 10.20
CA GLU A 95 -8.55 22.37 10.88
C GLU A 95 -8.03 20.93 10.69
N GLU A 96 -8.89 19.92 10.80
CA GLU A 96 -8.52 18.52 10.58
C GLU A 96 -8.03 18.28 9.13
N ALA A 97 -8.73 18.84 8.15
CA ALA A 97 -8.33 18.77 6.74
C ALA A 97 -6.97 19.45 6.52
N GLU A 98 -6.80 20.68 7.03
CA GLU A 98 -5.57 21.44 6.92
C GLU A 98 -4.37 20.72 7.56
N GLN A 99 -4.56 20.08 8.72
CA GLN A 99 -3.54 19.28 9.40
C GLN A 99 -3.06 18.09 8.55
N LEU A 100 -3.98 17.42 7.84
CA LEU A 100 -3.65 16.31 6.93
C LEU A 100 -2.93 16.81 5.67
N GLU A 101 -3.43 17.89 5.05
CA GLU A 101 -2.84 18.49 3.86
C GLU A 101 -1.40 18.96 4.11
N LYS A 102 -1.19 19.68 5.22
CA LYS A 102 0.13 20.14 5.69
C LYS A 102 1.00 19.03 6.26
N GLY A 103 0.45 17.83 6.48
CA GLY A 103 1.20 16.67 6.99
C GLY A 103 1.67 16.85 8.43
N GLU A 104 0.97 17.72 9.16
CA GLU A 104 1.08 17.85 10.62
C GLU A 104 0.47 16.63 11.30
N LYS A 105 -0.59 16.08 10.70
CA LYS A 105 -1.11 14.73 10.97
C LYS A 105 -0.96 13.85 9.75
N VAL A 106 -0.67 12.59 10.01
CA VAL A 106 -0.46 11.56 8.99
C VAL A 106 -1.78 10.92 8.58
N ASN A 107 -2.66 10.75 9.55
CA ASN A 107 -4.02 10.26 9.42
C ASN A 107 -4.88 10.79 10.56
N ILE A 108 -6.20 10.69 10.39
CA ILE A 108 -7.22 10.99 11.40
C ILE A 108 -8.22 9.83 11.43
N ASP A 109 -8.42 9.25 12.61
CA ASP A 109 -9.47 8.27 12.91
C ASP A 109 -10.78 8.98 13.26
N LYS A 110 -11.91 8.57 12.66
CA LYS A 110 -13.25 9.12 12.92
C LYS A 110 -14.33 8.05 12.90
N VAL A 111 -15.32 8.22 13.77
CA VAL A 111 -16.61 7.54 13.62
C VAL A 111 -17.53 8.40 12.76
N ILE A 112 -17.99 7.85 11.65
CA ILE A 112 -18.95 8.44 10.73
C ILE A 112 -20.26 7.63 10.71
N VAL A 113 -21.30 8.19 10.11
CA VAL A 113 -22.54 7.48 9.82
C VAL A 113 -22.58 7.19 8.33
N ASP A 114 -22.70 5.92 7.96
CA ASP A 114 -22.79 5.51 6.55
C ASP A 114 -24.17 5.85 5.94
N LYS A 115 -24.35 5.51 4.66
CA LYS A 115 -25.59 5.77 3.93
C LYS A 115 -26.79 5.01 4.49
N ASP A 116 -26.56 3.92 5.22
CA ASP A 116 -27.58 3.08 5.84
C ASP A 116 -27.88 3.51 7.30
N GLY A 117 -27.26 4.60 7.78
CA GLY A 117 -27.43 5.10 9.13
C GLY A 117 -26.62 4.35 10.18
N LYS A 118 -25.68 3.48 9.78
CA LYS A 118 -24.84 2.72 10.71
C LYS A 118 -23.57 3.49 11.04
N ALA A 119 -23.18 3.44 12.31
CA ALA A 119 -21.89 3.97 12.74
C ALA A 119 -20.77 3.11 12.17
N LYS A 120 -19.74 3.77 11.66
CA LYS A 120 -18.58 3.14 11.03
C LYS A 120 -17.33 3.94 11.39
N GLU A 121 -16.27 3.26 11.82
CA GLU A 121 -14.98 3.88 12.08
C GLU A 121 -14.13 3.90 10.79
N VAL A 122 -13.56 5.06 10.47
CA VAL A 122 -12.78 5.29 9.26
C VAL A 122 -11.48 6.00 9.58
N LEU A 123 -10.43 5.62 8.86
CA LEU A 123 -9.15 6.30 8.83
C LEU A 123 -9.09 7.19 7.60
N VAL A 124 -8.77 8.47 7.79
CA VAL A 124 -8.62 9.45 6.71
C VAL A 124 -7.15 9.83 6.57
N GLU A 125 -6.62 9.69 5.36
CA GLU A 125 -5.28 10.10 4.96
C GLU A 125 -5.35 11.13 3.83
N PHE A 126 -4.32 11.95 3.67
CA PHE A 126 -4.14 12.78 2.49
C PHE A 126 -2.99 12.26 1.65
N ASP A 127 -3.27 11.94 0.39
CA ASP A 127 -2.30 11.57 -0.63
C ASP A 127 -1.86 12.82 -1.40
N ARG A 128 -0.63 13.24 -1.16
CA ARG A 128 -0.05 14.44 -1.78
C ARG A 128 0.29 14.25 -3.25
N ASP A 129 0.47 13.01 -3.69
CA ASP A 129 0.83 12.74 -5.07
C ASP A 129 -0.38 12.95 -5.98
N THR A 130 -1.58 12.66 -5.48
CA THR A 130 -2.84 12.83 -6.21
C THR A 130 -3.67 14.03 -5.74
N ASN A 131 -3.26 14.73 -4.67
CA ASN A 131 -4.05 15.78 -3.99
C ASN A 131 -5.45 15.29 -3.56
N GLU A 132 -5.51 14.10 -2.98
CA GLU A 132 -6.76 13.41 -2.68
C GLU A 132 -6.82 12.90 -1.25
N PHE A 133 -7.99 13.00 -0.61
CA PHE A 133 -8.25 12.32 0.65
C PHE A 133 -8.59 10.85 0.43
N ILE A 134 -7.87 9.95 1.09
CA ILE A 134 -8.15 8.52 1.11
C ILE A 134 -8.90 8.17 2.38
N ILE A 135 -10.01 7.46 2.24
CA ILE A 135 -10.86 7.03 3.35
C ILE A 135 -10.83 5.51 3.40
N THR A 136 -10.33 4.96 4.50
CA THR A 136 -10.27 3.51 4.73
C THR A 136 -11.19 3.13 5.87
N ASP A 137 -11.99 2.09 5.68
CA ASP A 137 -12.74 1.43 6.75
C ASP A 137 -11.77 0.70 7.69
N THR A 138 -11.75 1.05 8.98
CA THR A 138 -10.79 0.45 9.92
C THR A 138 -11.01 -1.05 10.10
N GLU A 139 -12.24 -1.54 9.92
CA GLU A 139 -12.56 -2.96 9.98
C GLU A 139 -12.01 -3.75 8.77
N GLN A 140 -11.73 -3.08 7.66
CA GLN A 140 -11.14 -3.69 6.46
C GLN A 140 -9.61 -3.71 6.50
N ILE A 141 -8.99 -3.03 7.46
CA ILE A 141 -7.53 -3.02 7.61
C ILE A 141 -7.07 -4.34 8.23
N LEU A 142 -6.34 -5.13 7.44
CA LEU A 142 -5.71 -6.37 7.90
C LEU A 142 -4.43 -6.05 8.65
N ALA A 143 -4.48 -6.15 9.98
CA ALA A 143 -3.30 -6.07 10.82
C ALA A 143 -2.47 -7.36 10.72
N PRO A 144 -1.14 -7.29 10.62
CA PRO A 144 -0.29 -8.46 10.71
C PRO A 144 -0.48 -9.21 12.03
N GLU A 145 -0.38 -10.53 11.99
CA GLU A 145 -0.37 -11.33 13.22
C GLU A 145 1.01 -11.33 13.87
N GLU A 146 2.08 -11.32 13.07
CA GLU A 146 3.47 -11.27 13.51
C GLU A 146 4.28 -10.32 12.63
N ILE A 147 5.31 -9.70 13.21
CA ILE A 147 6.36 -8.98 12.50
C ILE A 147 7.70 -9.57 12.91
N ASN A 148 8.51 -9.97 11.93
CA ASN A 148 9.78 -10.67 12.15
C ASN A 148 9.62 -11.86 13.11
N GLY A 149 8.50 -12.61 13.01
CA GLY A 149 8.18 -13.73 13.90
C GLY A 149 7.85 -13.37 15.35
N LEU A 150 7.64 -12.07 15.65
CA LEU A 150 7.14 -11.59 16.93
C LEU A 150 5.64 -11.29 16.84
N PRO A 151 4.79 -11.90 17.69
CA PRO A 151 3.35 -11.72 17.61
C PRO A 151 2.92 -10.31 18.04
N LEU A 152 2.00 -9.71 17.28
CA LEU A 152 1.35 -8.47 17.66
C LEU A 152 0.21 -8.75 18.66
N THR A 153 0.23 -8.04 19.78
CA THR A 153 -0.84 -8.09 20.78
C THR A 153 -2.16 -7.56 20.18
N PRO A 154 -3.33 -7.93 20.76
CA PRO A 154 -4.62 -7.38 20.32
C PRO A 154 -4.65 -5.84 20.34
N GLN A 155 -3.99 -5.22 21.32
CA GLN A 155 -3.90 -3.76 21.44
C GLN A 155 -3.03 -3.14 20.34
N GLN A 156 -1.91 -3.78 19.98
CA GLN A 156 -1.07 -3.35 18.86
C GLN A 156 -1.84 -3.48 17.54
N LYS A 157 -2.52 -4.61 17.31
CA LYS A 157 -3.34 -4.79 16.09
C LYS A 157 -4.44 -3.72 15.97
N GLU A 158 -5.06 -3.35 17.10
CA GLU A 158 -6.04 -2.28 17.13
C GLU A 158 -5.45 -0.91 16.82
N LYS A 159 -4.30 -0.58 17.43
CA LYS A 159 -3.55 0.65 17.11
C LYS A 159 -3.20 0.72 15.62
N TYR A 160 -2.71 -0.38 15.05
CA TYR A 160 -2.37 -0.47 13.64
C TYR A 160 -3.58 -0.18 12.72
N ARG A 161 -4.74 -0.79 13.01
CA ARG A 161 -6.00 -0.52 12.28
C ARG A 161 -6.45 0.95 12.40
N LYS A 162 -6.16 1.59 13.53
CA LYS A 162 -6.43 3.02 13.74
C LYS A 162 -5.35 3.94 13.18
N GLY A 163 -4.47 3.42 12.31
CA GLY A 163 -3.39 4.18 11.68
C GLY A 163 -2.30 4.64 12.64
N GLN A 164 -2.25 4.11 13.86
CA GLN A 164 -1.22 4.45 14.84
C GLN A 164 0.03 3.59 14.64
N GLU A 165 1.16 4.13 15.05
CA GLU A 165 2.41 3.39 15.06
C GLU A 165 2.39 2.25 16.09
N VAL A 166 2.97 1.13 15.70
CA VAL A 166 3.15 -0.07 16.50
C VAL A 166 4.61 -0.45 16.49
N GLU A 167 5.22 -0.49 17.66
CA GLU A 167 6.59 -0.98 17.84
C GLU A 167 6.57 -2.40 18.41
N THR A 168 7.47 -3.24 17.91
CA THR A 168 7.69 -4.62 18.35
C THR A 168 8.92 -4.74 19.23
N ASP A 169 9.07 -5.86 19.93
CA ASP A 169 10.16 -6.06 20.90
C ASP A 169 11.57 -6.03 20.26
N ASP A 170 11.69 -6.22 18.94
CA ASP A 170 12.97 -6.07 18.23
C ASP A 170 13.28 -4.63 17.77
N GLY A 171 12.42 -3.68 18.18
CA GLY A 171 12.49 -2.26 17.86
C GLY A 171 12.07 -1.93 16.43
N THR A 172 11.38 -2.83 15.72
CA THR A 172 10.74 -2.53 14.44
C THR A 172 9.42 -1.82 14.69
N THR A 173 9.25 -0.64 14.09
CA THR A 173 8.02 0.15 14.15
C THR A 173 7.33 0.13 12.78
N ILE A 174 6.02 -0.11 12.78
CA ILE A 174 5.18 -0.12 11.58
C ILE A 174 3.95 0.77 11.75
N GLN A 175 3.41 1.24 10.63
CA GLN A 175 2.17 2.01 10.56
C GLN A 175 1.41 1.66 9.28
N TYR A 176 0.09 1.49 9.38
CA TYR A 176 -0.75 1.32 8.19
C TYR A 176 -0.75 2.60 7.34
N SER A 177 -0.77 2.47 6.01
CA SER A 177 -1.02 3.60 5.11
C SER A 177 -1.64 3.14 3.80
N ALA A 178 -2.83 3.65 3.47
CA ALA A 178 -3.57 3.31 2.27
C ALA A 178 -3.01 3.98 1.00
N LYS A 179 -2.24 5.06 1.16
CA LYS A 179 -1.51 5.72 0.06
C LYS A 179 -0.18 5.05 -0.29
N ASP A 180 0.27 4.09 0.53
CA ASP A 180 1.50 3.34 0.30
C ASP A 180 1.19 2.03 -0.42
N LYS A 181 1.91 1.71 -1.50
CA LYS A 181 1.67 0.50 -2.29
C LYS A 181 1.80 -0.80 -1.49
N HIS A 182 2.65 -0.81 -0.47
CA HIS A 182 2.81 -1.96 0.43
C HIS A 182 1.71 -2.03 1.49
N GLY A 183 0.93 -0.96 1.68
CA GLY A 183 -0.10 -0.84 2.73
C GLY A 183 0.48 -0.63 4.12
N VAL A 184 1.81 -0.60 4.24
CA VAL A 184 2.53 -0.47 5.49
C VAL A 184 3.78 0.38 5.28
N ARG A 185 4.05 1.26 6.24
CA ARG A 185 5.30 2.01 6.36
C ARG A 185 6.06 1.52 7.58
N SER A 186 7.39 1.62 7.55
CA SER A 186 8.21 1.15 8.65
C SER A 186 9.45 2.00 8.87
N ASP A 187 9.98 1.99 10.10
CA ASP A 187 11.31 2.51 10.37
C ASP A 187 12.43 1.62 9.79
N ARG A 188 12.09 0.45 9.23
CA ARG A 188 13.01 -0.50 8.57
C ARG A 188 12.74 -0.56 7.07
N LEU A 189 13.76 -0.89 6.28
CA LEU A 189 13.62 -1.12 4.83
C LEU A 189 12.99 -2.47 4.50
N ALA A 190 13.18 -3.47 5.37
CA ALA A 190 12.68 -4.82 5.16
C ALA A 190 12.17 -5.41 6.48
N LEU A 191 11.09 -6.18 6.37
CA LEU A 191 10.54 -6.96 7.47
C LEU A 191 9.75 -8.16 6.90
N ILE A 192 9.52 -9.16 7.73
CA ILE A 192 8.55 -10.21 7.42
C ILE A 192 7.29 -9.94 8.22
N ALA A 193 6.13 -9.90 7.56
CA ALA A 193 4.84 -9.85 8.23
C ALA A 193 4.06 -11.14 7.98
N SER A 194 3.25 -11.56 8.95
CA SER A 194 2.29 -12.63 8.75
C SER A 194 0.87 -12.10 8.65
N VAL A 195 0.05 -12.71 7.80
CA VAL A 195 -1.35 -12.33 7.56
C VAL A 195 -2.22 -13.58 7.64
N LEU A 196 -3.36 -13.49 8.34
CA LEU A 196 -4.36 -14.56 8.36
C LEU A 196 -5.14 -14.58 7.06
N ILE A 197 -5.06 -15.70 6.37
CA ILE A 197 -5.63 -15.90 5.04
C ILE A 197 -6.31 -17.27 5.01
N ASP A 198 -7.63 -17.28 4.72
CA ASP A 198 -8.44 -18.49 4.51
C ASP A 198 -8.32 -19.54 5.64
N GLY A 199 -8.13 -19.07 6.87
CA GLY A 199 -7.98 -19.91 8.06
C GLY A 199 -6.55 -20.42 8.34
N GLY A 200 -5.56 -19.99 7.55
CA GLY A 200 -4.13 -20.25 7.77
C GLY A 200 -3.28 -18.99 7.82
N VAL A 201 -2.03 -19.11 8.27
CA VAL A 201 -1.08 -17.99 8.33
C VAL A 201 -0.22 -17.99 7.07
N SER A 202 -0.18 -16.87 6.35
CA SER A 202 0.74 -16.62 5.23
C SER A 202 1.80 -15.61 5.63
N TYR A 203 3.00 -15.70 5.06
CA TYR A 203 4.12 -14.81 5.35
C TYR A 203 4.53 -14.01 4.11
N ILE A 204 4.67 -12.70 4.29
CA ILE A 204 5.08 -11.73 3.27
C ILE A 204 6.40 -11.12 3.70
N LEU A 205 7.40 -11.18 2.85
CA LEU A 205 8.64 -10.44 2.94
C LEU A 205 8.46 -9.11 2.22
N PHE A 206 8.46 -8.03 2.98
CA PHE A 206 8.52 -6.67 2.42
C PHE A 206 9.97 -6.24 2.28
N LYS A 207 10.29 -5.61 1.15
CA LYS A 207 11.56 -4.91 0.90
C LYS A 207 11.26 -3.52 0.34
N GLY A 208 12.20 -2.59 0.54
CA GLY A 208 12.04 -1.21 0.07
C GLY A 208 10.82 -0.51 0.65
N LEU A 209 10.45 -0.83 1.89
CA LEU A 209 9.36 -0.14 2.57
C LEU A 209 9.66 1.36 2.66
N ASN A 210 8.63 2.19 2.60
CA ASN A 210 8.79 3.61 2.85
C ASN A 210 8.92 3.90 4.36
N ALA A 211 9.69 4.93 4.68
CA ALA A 211 9.88 5.43 6.04
C ALA A 211 8.56 5.84 6.71
N LEU A 212 8.46 5.69 8.03
CA LEU A 212 7.41 6.36 8.81
C LEU A 212 7.42 7.88 8.55
N PHE A 213 6.25 8.51 8.59
CA PHE A 213 6.13 9.93 8.29
C PHE A 213 6.96 10.79 9.26
N ASN A 214 7.67 11.76 8.69
CA ASN A 214 8.53 12.69 9.43
C ASN A 214 9.58 12.00 10.33
N LYS A 215 9.95 10.76 10.02
CA LYS A 215 10.94 9.98 10.78
C LYS A 215 12.05 9.45 9.87
N PRO A 216 13.29 9.39 10.37
CA PRO A 216 14.37 8.75 9.63
C PRO A 216 14.13 7.24 9.53
N GLN A 217 14.60 6.65 8.44
CA GLN A 217 14.56 5.20 8.23
C GLN A 217 15.92 4.58 8.54
N LYS A 218 15.91 3.44 9.21
CA LYS A 218 17.09 2.63 9.48
C LYS A 218 17.28 1.65 8.32
N LYS A 219 18.51 1.58 7.80
CA LYS A 219 18.85 0.62 6.74
C LYS A 219 18.82 -0.82 7.23
N GLU A 220 19.22 -1.05 8.49
CA GLU A 220 19.29 -2.40 9.06
C GLU A 220 17.91 -2.93 9.45
N PRO A 221 17.59 -4.20 9.12
CA PRO A 221 16.34 -4.81 9.53
C PRO A 221 16.26 -5.01 11.05
N GLY A 222 15.06 -5.32 11.54
CA GLY A 222 14.82 -5.65 12.96
C GLY A 222 15.73 -6.78 13.46
N THR A 223 16.09 -6.76 14.75
CA THR A 223 17.05 -7.74 15.29
C THR A 223 16.54 -9.19 15.21
N ASN A 224 15.24 -9.41 15.04
CA ASN A 224 14.65 -10.74 14.88
C ASN A 224 14.44 -11.16 13.41
N TYR A 225 14.67 -10.27 12.44
CA TYR A 225 14.41 -10.50 11.02
C TYR A 225 15.09 -11.74 10.45
N HIS A 226 16.41 -11.87 10.65
CA HIS A 226 17.18 -13.02 10.12
C HIS A 226 16.75 -14.35 10.76
N LYS A 227 16.49 -14.34 12.07
CA LYS A 227 15.98 -15.52 12.79
C LYS A 227 14.62 -15.95 12.27
N ALA A 228 13.75 -15.00 11.94
CA ALA A 228 12.45 -15.29 11.35
C ALA A 228 12.59 -15.93 9.96
N ILE A 229 13.46 -15.40 9.10
CA ILE A 229 13.75 -16.00 7.78
C ILE A 229 14.24 -17.44 7.93
N GLU A 230 15.21 -17.67 8.81
CA GLU A 230 15.78 -19.01 9.04
C GLU A 230 14.74 -20.00 9.53
N LYS A 231 13.89 -19.58 10.49
CA LYS A 231 12.78 -20.39 11.00
C LYS A 231 11.81 -20.79 9.89
N LEU A 232 11.34 -19.83 9.09
CA LEU A 232 10.39 -20.09 8.01
C LEU A 232 10.99 -21.03 6.95
N LYS A 233 12.27 -20.85 6.62
CA LYS A 233 13.00 -21.76 5.72
C LYS A 233 13.10 -23.17 6.29
N ALA A 234 13.43 -23.31 7.58
CA ALA A 234 13.54 -24.61 8.24
C ALA A 234 12.20 -25.35 8.30
N GLU A 235 11.09 -24.62 8.44
CA GLU A 235 9.72 -25.15 8.44
C GLU A 235 9.17 -25.40 7.01
N GLY A 236 9.95 -25.08 5.97
CA GLY A 236 9.51 -25.24 4.58
C GLY A 236 8.38 -24.27 4.18
N ILE A 237 8.17 -23.20 4.95
CA ILE A 237 7.14 -22.21 4.70
C ILE A 237 7.59 -21.30 3.56
N LYS A 238 6.76 -21.20 2.52
CA LYS A 238 6.99 -20.27 1.41
C LYS A 238 6.70 -18.84 1.89
N VAL A 239 7.65 -17.96 1.65
CA VAL A 239 7.52 -16.52 1.92
C VAL A 239 7.32 -15.81 0.58
N ASP A 240 6.24 -15.05 0.48
CA ASP A 240 5.96 -14.22 -0.69
C ASP A 240 6.83 -12.97 -0.66
N GLN A 241 7.43 -12.56 -1.79
CA GLN A 241 8.33 -11.40 -1.82
C GLN A 241 7.63 -10.24 -2.51
N GLN A 242 7.51 -9.10 -1.81
CA GLN A 242 7.25 -7.81 -2.45
C GLN A 242 8.61 -7.14 -2.68
N ASN A 243 8.97 -6.94 -3.96
CA ASN A 243 10.30 -6.58 -4.41
C ASN A 243 10.27 -5.16 -5.00
N THR A 244 10.89 -4.20 -4.32
CA THR A 244 11.44 -3.03 -5.02
C THR A 244 12.69 -3.43 -5.83
N PRO A 245 12.98 -2.80 -6.99
CA PRO A 245 14.27 -2.96 -7.63
C PRO A 245 15.39 -2.58 -6.66
N ASP A 246 16.39 -3.45 -6.48
CA ASP A 246 17.59 -3.16 -5.71
C ASP A 246 18.24 -1.89 -6.29
N ASN A 247 18.34 -0.85 -5.47
CA ASN A 247 19.10 0.35 -5.80
C ASN A 247 20.60 0.14 -5.49
N ASP A 248 21.13 -1.06 -5.80
CA ASP A 248 22.53 -1.44 -5.67
C ASP A 248 23.34 -1.14 -6.95
N ALA A 249 22.81 -0.32 -7.86
CA ALA A 249 23.50 0.06 -9.09
C ALA A 249 24.46 1.27 -8.96
N ASP A 250 24.56 1.90 -7.78
CA ASP A 250 25.34 3.13 -7.60
C ASP A 250 26.70 2.96 -6.88
N GLU A 251 27.16 1.74 -6.57
CA GLU A 251 28.51 1.53 -6.03
C GLU A 251 29.58 1.11 -7.05
N GLU A 252 29.24 0.83 -8.31
CA GLU A 252 30.24 0.37 -9.31
C GLU A 252 30.69 1.42 -10.34
N ARG A 253 30.31 2.70 -10.19
CA ARG A 253 30.69 3.78 -11.15
C ARG A 253 31.59 4.89 -10.61
N ALA A 254 32.22 4.70 -9.45
CA ALA A 254 33.12 5.70 -8.87
C ALA A 254 34.64 5.45 -9.08
N GLU A 255 35.05 4.35 -9.71
CA GLU A 255 36.50 4.02 -9.83
C GLU A 255 37.13 4.10 -11.24
N THR A 256 36.43 4.62 -12.27
CA THR A 256 37.01 4.69 -13.64
C THR A 256 37.26 6.08 -14.21
N VAL A 257 37.25 7.14 -13.39
CA VAL A 257 37.73 8.48 -13.82
C VAL A 257 38.94 8.92 -13.00
N SER A 258 40.02 8.15 -13.10
CA SER A 258 41.36 8.70 -12.93
C SER A 258 42.38 7.83 -13.66
N ARG A 259 42.67 8.20 -14.91
CA ARG A 259 43.94 7.99 -15.61
C ARG A 259 43.95 8.79 -16.91
#